data_AF-A0A962GTL5-F1
#
_entry.id   AF-A0A962GTL5-F1
#
_cell.length_a   1.000
_cell.length_b   1.000
_cell.length_c   1.000
_cell.angle_alpha   90.00
_cell.angle_beta   90.00
_cell.angle_gamma   90.00
#
_symmetry.space_group_name_H-M   'P 1'
#
loop_
_entity.id
_entity.type
_entity.pdbx_description
1 polymer ?
#
loop_
_entity_poly.entity_id
_entity_poly.type
_entity_poly.pdbx_seq_one_letter_code
_entity_poly.pdbx_strand_id
1 'polypeptide(L)'
;MKIAKIMTLAAFLFSVSSLAIADESLSMDDLLNKVKAGRAADNQDNKRREQEFIQQKQEQERMIREAKAEIAALESKSAEMEKQFNENELAVEEKRKQRDERLGSLKELFGHLTSTAGALRETFKGSLTSTQFPGRVEFLDTLIKKMNSSTDLPSMEEIEKVWFEMHREITESGRVVKYNTKVGTQGSQEVVRVGLFNLVSNGNYLSYEPDTGNLSVLARQPEDYQAGAAAFQSSTSGVSPLGIDPTGPAGGGYLSALINSPTIEERWHQGKLVGYIITGIAVFGILLAIWRFIVLSGISAKVNKQLKSKELSNNNPLGRVLSAAEAHHNTDIETLELRLGEAILKEKPAINKG
;
A
#
# COMPACT_ATOMS: atom_id res chain seq x y z
N MET A 1 -72.98 -10.49 -3.52
CA MET A 1 -74.18 -11.36 -3.37
C MET A 1 -75.42 -10.47 -3.41
N LYS A 2 -76.47 -10.88 -4.16
CA LYS A 2 -77.89 -10.44 -4.19
C LYS A 2 -78.30 -9.20 -3.36
N ILE A 3 -79.16 -8.30 -3.84
CA ILE A 3 -80.61 -8.49 -4.10
C ILE A 3 -81.02 -7.38 -5.11
N ALA A 4 -81.58 -7.60 -6.31
CA ALA A 4 -82.68 -8.46 -6.81
C ALA A 4 -84.10 -7.88 -6.58
N LYS A 5 -85.00 -8.07 -7.57
CA LYS A 5 -86.42 -7.58 -7.68
C LYS A 5 -86.53 -6.10 -8.08
N ILE A 6 -87.54 -5.58 -8.81
CA ILE A 6 -88.71 -6.10 -9.58
C ILE A 6 -89.09 -4.95 -10.56
N MET A 7 -89.51 -5.07 -11.82
CA MET A 7 -89.86 -6.16 -12.77
C MET A 7 -91.32 -6.70 -12.84
N THR A 8 -92.29 -6.09 -12.18
CA THR A 8 -93.73 -6.36 -12.39
C THR A 8 -94.59 -5.16 -11.98
N LEU A 9 -95.17 -4.45 -12.95
CA LEU A 9 -96.54 -3.93 -12.86
C LEU A 9 -97.12 -3.55 -14.23
N ALA A 10 -97.18 -4.53 -15.13
CA ALA A 10 -98.14 -4.52 -16.23
C ALA A 10 -99.31 -5.45 -15.87
N ALA A 11 -100.48 -5.23 -16.46
CA ALA A 11 -101.71 -6.00 -16.26
C ALA A 11 -102.38 -5.90 -14.87
N PHE A 12 -103.01 -4.75 -14.60
CA PHE A 12 -104.27 -4.75 -13.86
C PHE A 12 -105.24 -3.80 -14.57
N LEU A 13 -106.17 -4.36 -15.36
CA LEU A 13 -107.47 -3.81 -15.81
C LEU A 13 -108.01 -4.61 -17.01
N PHE A 14 -108.65 -5.75 -16.74
CA PHE A 14 -109.78 -6.21 -17.56
C PHE A 14 -110.72 -7.06 -16.70
N SER A 15 -111.67 -6.38 -16.05
CA SER A 15 -112.77 -7.02 -15.31
C SER A 15 -113.95 -6.08 -15.37
N VAL A 16 -114.81 -6.30 -16.36
CA VAL A 16 -116.07 -5.56 -16.51
C VAL A 16 -117.01 -5.98 -15.39
N SER A 17 -117.52 -5.02 -14.61
CA SER A 17 -118.59 -5.24 -13.65
C SER A 17 -119.44 -3.98 -13.58
N SER A 18 -120.44 -3.94 -14.45
CA SER A 18 -121.44 -2.88 -14.53
C SER A 18 -122.42 -2.97 -13.37
N LEU A 19 -122.60 -1.89 -12.60
CA LEU A 19 -123.92 -1.37 -12.16
C LEU A 19 -123.75 -0.08 -11.33
N ALA A 20 -124.87 0.64 -11.16
CA ALA A 20 -125.06 1.87 -10.40
C ALA A 20 -124.40 3.15 -10.99
N ILE A 21 -125.13 3.78 -11.91
CA ILE A 21 -125.09 5.24 -12.09
C ILE A 21 -125.67 5.85 -10.81
N ALA A 22 -124.82 6.52 -10.02
CA ALA A 22 -125.26 7.46 -9.00
C ALA A 22 -125.19 8.86 -9.61
N ASP A 23 -126.36 9.50 -9.70
CA ASP A 23 -126.53 10.84 -10.25
C ASP A 23 -126.01 11.89 -9.25
N GLU A 24 -124.82 12.42 -9.50
CA GLU A 24 -124.36 13.67 -8.90
C GLU A 24 -124.24 14.71 -10.02
N SER A 25 -125.24 15.59 -10.09
CA SER A 25 -125.45 16.51 -11.19
C SER A 25 -124.34 17.56 -11.31
N LEU A 26 -123.32 17.28 -12.13
CA LEU A 26 -122.32 18.25 -12.57
C LEU A 26 -123.01 19.33 -13.43
N SER A 27 -123.43 20.42 -12.78
CA SER A 27 -123.91 21.63 -13.47
C SER A 27 -122.90 22.11 -14.51
N MET A 28 -123.38 22.65 -15.63
CA MET A 28 -122.50 23.28 -16.63
C MET A 28 -121.66 24.42 -16.04
N ASP A 29 -122.17 25.13 -15.03
CA ASP A 29 -121.39 26.13 -14.28
C ASP A 29 -120.27 25.50 -13.45
N ASP A 30 -120.48 24.30 -12.92
CA ASP A 30 -119.49 23.58 -12.11
C ASP A 30 -118.35 23.03 -12.99
N LEU A 31 -118.68 22.59 -14.20
CA LEU A 31 -117.69 22.21 -15.21
C LEU A 31 -116.93 23.43 -15.75
N LEU A 32 -117.61 24.56 -15.97
CA LEU A 32 -116.99 25.84 -16.33
C LEU A 32 -116.06 26.36 -15.23
N ASN A 33 -116.44 26.23 -13.96
CA ASN A 33 -115.60 26.58 -12.82
C ASN A 33 -114.40 25.66 -12.70
N LYS A 34 -114.55 24.35 -12.88
CA LYS A 34 -113.43 23.38 -12.94
C LYS A 34 -112.48 23.67 -14.11
N VAL A 35 -112.97 24.07 -15.28
CA VAL A 35 -112.12 24.47 -16.43
C VAL A 35 -111.45 25.84 -16.20
N LYS A 36 -112.11 26.81 -15.56
CA LYS A 36 -111.48 28.08 -15.17
C LYS A 36 -110.40 27.88 -14.11
N ALA A 37 -110.65 27.06 -13.09
CA ALA A 37 -109.68 26.70 -12.06
C ALA A 37 -108.50 25.91 -12.66
N GLY A 38 -108.77 24.92 -13.53
CA GLY A 38 -107.76 24.18 -14.27
C GLY A 38 -106.89 25.09 -15.12
N ARG A 39 -107.47 25.98 -15.94
CA ARG A 39 -106.70 26.96 -16.72
C ARG A 39 -105.90 27.94 -15.86
N ALA A 40 -106.37 28.29 -14.67
CA ALA A 40 -105.61 29.13 -13.74
C ALA A 40 -104.40 28.37 -13.18
N ALA A 41 -104.59 27.11 -12.77
CA ALA A 41 -103.52 26.22 -12.32
C ALA A 41 -102.51 25.92 -13.43
N ASP A 42 -102.95 25.56 -14.63
CA ASP A 42 -102.11 25.31 -15.81
C ASP A 42 -101.28 26.56 -16.18
N ASN A 43 -101.86 27.76 -16.09
CA ASN A 43 -101.15 29.01 -16.37
C ASN A 43 -100.12 29.34 -15.26
N GLN A 44 -100.41 29.01 -14.01
CA GLN A 44 -99.45 29.11 -12.91
C GLN A 44 -98.29 28.11 -13.05
N ASP A 45 -98.58 26.86 -13.41
CA ASP A 45 -97.59 25.81 -13.66
C ASP A 45 -96.77 26.05 -14.93
N ASN A 46 -97.38 26.63 -15.98
CA ASN A 46 -96.66 27.09 -17.17
C ASN A 46 -95.68 28.22 -16.83
N LYS A 47 -96.11 29.22 -16.05
CA LYS A 47 -95.22 30.29 -15.56
C LYS A 47 -94.09 29.74 -14.68
N ARG A 48 -94.37 28.75 -13.83
CA ARG A 48 -93.32 28.07 -13.04
C ARG A 48 -92.30 27.40 -13.96
N ARG A 49 -92.75 26.60 -14.94
CA ARG A 49 -91.87 25.93 -15.92
C ARG A 49 -91.09 26.91 -16.79
N GLU A 50 -91.68 28.03 -17.18
CA GLU A 50 -91.01 29.09 -17.93
C GLU A 50 -89.90 29.76 -17.08
N GLN A 51 -90.17 30.05 -15.80
CA GLN A 51 -89.16 30.55 -14.87
C GLN A 51 -88.04 29.53 -14.61
N GLU A 52 -88.39 28.26 -14.37
CA GLU A 52 -87.44 27.15 -14.22
C GLU A 52 -86.55 27.00 -15.47
N PHE A 53 -87.13 27.09 -16.67
CA PHE A 53 -86.39 27.00 -17.94
C PHE A 53 -85.45 28.20 -18.13
N ILE A 54 -85.89 29.42 -17.81
CA ILE A 54 -85.03 30.62 -17.86
C ILE A 54 -83.88 30.52 -16.85
N GLN A 55 -84.14 30.04 -15.63
CA GLN A 55 -83.11 29.80 -14.62
C GLN A 55 -82.10 28.73 -15.06
N GLN A 56 -82.58 27.58 -15.55
CA GLN A 56 -81.72 26.51 -16.08
C GLN A 56 -80.86 26.98 -17.26
N LYS A 57 -81.43 27.80 -18.17
CA LYS A 57 -80.67 28.40 -19.27
C LYS A 57 -79.57 29.34 -18.75
N GLN A 58 -79.88 30.23 -17.81
CA GLN A 58 -78.90 31.14 -17.20
C GLN A 58 -77.79 30.39 -16.47
N GLU A 59 -78.14 29.30 -15.77
CA GLU A 59 -77.21 28.42 -15.07
C GLU A 59 -76.32 27.63 -16.05
N GLN A 60 -76.88 27.12 -17.14
CA GLN A 60 -76.12 26.44 -18.19
C GLN A 60 -75.15 27.41 -18.90
N GLU A 61 -75.58 28.64 -19.17
CA GLU A 61 -74.69 29.69 -19.67
C GLU A 61 -73.61 30.09 -18.65
N ARG A 62 -73.91 30.07 -17.34
CA ARG A 62 -72.93 30.30 -16.26
C ARG A 62 -71.86 29.22 -16.26
N MET A 63 -72.27 27.94 -16.23
CA MET A 63 -71.34 26.80 -16.30
C MET A 63 -70.47 26.82 -17.56
N ILE A 64 -71.03 27.19 -18.73
CA ILE A 64 -70.25 27.33 -19.98
C ILE A 64 -69.24 28.47 -19.89
N ARG A 65 -69.58 29.61 -19.27
CA ARG A 65 -68.63 30.72 -19.04
C ARG A 65 -67.52 30.33 -18.07
N GLU A 66 -67.84 29.63 -16.99
CA GLU A 66 -66.89 29.16 -15.99
C GLU A 66 -65.92 28.13 -16.57
N ALA A 67 -66.43 27.10 -17.25
CA ALA A 67 -65.59 26.09 -17.92
C ALA A 67 -64.68 26.72 -19.00
N LYS A 68 -65.16 27.72 -19.76
CA LYS A 68 -64.31 28.44 -20.72
C LYS A 68 -63.22 29.28 -20.04
N ALA A 69 -63.51 29.91 -18.90
CA ALA A 69 -62.52 30.65 -18.13
C ALA A 69 -61.47 29.72 -17.49
N GLU A 70 -61.89 28.54 -17.01
CA GLU A 70 -61.00 27.52 -16.49
C GLU A 70 -60.08 26.94 -17.59
N ILE A 71 -60.62 26.62 -18.77
CA ILE A 71 -59.84 26.19 -19.93
C ILE A 71 -58.78 27.24 -20.28
N ALA A 72 -59.16 28.52 -20.42
CA ALA A 72 -58.21 29.59 -20.75
C ALA A 72 -57.12 29.77 -19.68
N ALA A 73 -57.46 29.60 -18.40
CA ALA A 73 -56.49 29.65 -17.30
C ALA A 73 -55.52 28.45 -17.32
N LEU A 74 -56.02 27.25 -17.64
CA LEU A 74 -55.21 26.03 -17.78
C LEU A 74 -54.32 26.09 -19.03
N GLU A 75 -54.81 26.60 -20.16
CA GLU A 75 -54.03 26.84 -21.39
C GLU A 75 -52.90 27.84 -21.12
N SER A 76 -53.19 28.98 -20.48
CA SER A 76 -52.17 29.96 -20.12
C SER A 76 -51.11 29.39 -19.15
N LYS A 77 -51.53 28.53 -18.21
CA LYS A 77 -50.61 27.85 -17.29
C LYS A 77 -49.77 26.79 -18.02
N SER A 78 -50.34 26.08 -18.97
CA SER A 78 -49.64 25.10 -19.82
C SER A 78 -48.56 25.79 -20.66
N ALA A 79 -48.88 26.93 -21.28
CA ALA A 79 -47.92 27.69 -22.09
C ALA A 79 -46.74 28.22 -21.25
N GLU A 80 -46.98 28.68 -20.02
CA GLU A 80 -45.91 29.09 -19.09
C GLU A 80 -45.07 27.89 -18.62
N MET A 81 -45.70 26.75 -18.33
CA MET A 81 -44.99 25.51 -17.97
C MET A 81 -44.15 24.95 -19.12
N GLU A 82 -44.65 25.00 -20.35
CA GLU A 82 -43.94 24.59 -21.57
C GLU A 82 -42.73 25.50 -21.82
N LYS A 83 -42.90 26.82 -21.67
CA LYS A 83 -41.80 27.78 -21.72
C LYS A 83 -40.72 27.49 -20.67
N GLN A 84 -41.13 27.29 -19.40
CA GLN A 84 -40.19 26.94 -18.32
C GLN A 84 -39.52 25.58 -18.56
N PHE A 85 -40.22 24.60 -19.14
CA PHE A 85 -39.63 23.32 -19.52
C PHE A 85 -38.52 23.51 -20.56
N ASN A 86 -38.80 24.25 -21.63
CA ASN A 86 -37.83 24.54 -22.70
C ASN A 86 -36.61 25.34 -22.18
N GLU A 87 -36.82 26.34 -21.32
CA GLU A 87 -35.73 27.08 -20.66
C GLU A 87 -34.88 26.18 -19.76
N ASN A 88 -35.50 25.27 -19.00
CA ASN A 88 -34.80 24.30 -18.16
C ASN A 88 -34.05 23.24 -18.98
N GLU A 89 -34.59 22.79 -20.12
CA GLU A 89 -33.91 21.82 -21.00
C GLU A 89 -32.60 22.41 -21.54
N LEU A 90 -32.65 23.64 -22.08
CA LEU A 90 -31.47 24.39 -22.52
C LEU A 90 -30.46 24.62 -21.38
N ALA A 91 -30.95 24.96 -20.19
CA ALA A 91 -30.08 25.14 -19.02
C ALA A 91 -29.42 23.81 -18.59
N VAL A 92 -30.13 22.68 -18.65
CA VAL A 92 -29.59 21.35 -18.34
C VAL A 92 -28.57 20.92 -19.39
N GLU A 93 -28.80 21.18 -20.68
CA GLU A 93 -27.85 20.89 -21.75
C GLU A 93 -26.55 21.69 -21.58
N GLU A 94 -26.65 23.01 -21.38
CA GLU A 94 -25.49 23.88 -21.15
C GLU A 94 -24.74 23.48 -19.86
N LYS A 95 -25.44 23.10 -18.78
CA LYS A 95 -24.80 22.58 -17.56
C LYS A 95 -24.09 21.23 -17.77
N ARG A 96 -24.63 20.34 -18.61
CA ARG A 96 -23.96 19.09 -18.99
C ARG A 96 -22.71 19.37 -19.81
N LYS A 97 -22.78 20.28 -20.78
CA LYS A 97 -21.62 20.70 -21.59
C LYS A 97 -20.53 21.35 -20.73
N GLN A 98 -20.88 22.30 -19.86
CA GLN A 98 -19.94 22.91 -18.90
C GLN A 98 -19.30 21.87 -17.97
N ARG A 99 -20.05 20.86 -17.52
CA ARG A 99 -19.52 19.74 -16.74
C ARG A 99 -18.51 18.94 -17.56
N ASP A 100 -18.83 18.61 -18.80
CA ASP A 100 -17.99 17.74 -19.64
C ASP A 100 -16.70 18.43 -20.10
N GLU A 101 -16.75 19.72 -20.42
CA GLU A 101 -15.56 20.55 -20.66
C GLU A 101 -14.66 20.62 -19.41
N ARG A 102 -15.24 20.86 -18.23
CA ARG A 102 -14.50 20.88 -16.96
C ARG A 102 -13.93 19.51 -16.61
N LEU A 103 -14.67 18.43 -16.82
CA LEU A 103 -14.17 17.05 -16.68
C LEU A 103 -13.01 16.77 -17.63
N GLY A 104 -13.02 17.34 -18.84
CA GLY A 104 -11.88 17.32 -19.77
C GLY A 104 -10.61 17.89 -19.13
N SER A 105 -10.66 19.11 -18.60
CA SER A 105 -9.51 19.72 -17.91
C SER A 105 -9.11 19.00 -16.62
N LEU A 106 -10.07 18.46 -15.88
CA LEU A 106 -9.81 17.71 -14.65
C LEU A 106 -9.16 16.34 -14.92
N LYS A 107 -9.44 15.69 -16.06
CA LYS A 107 -8.79 14.40 -16.43
C LYS A 107 -7.27 14.50 -16.52
N GLU A 108 -6.74 15.61 -17.01
CA GLU A 108 -5.28 15.84 -17.05
C GLU A 108 -4.71 15.94 -15.63
N LEU A 109 -5.35 16.73 -14.76
CA LEU A 109 -4.98 16.84 -13.35
C LEU A 109 -5.08 15.51 -12.59
N PHE A 110 -6.13 14.70 -12.84
CA PHE A 110 -6.26 13.36 -12.27
C PHE A 110 -5.23 12.38 -12.84
N GLY A 111 -4.81 12.53 -14.10
CA GLY A 111 -3.68 11.77 -14.67
C GLY A 111 -2.38 12.04 -13.90
N HIS A 112 -2.06 13.32 -13.65
CA HIS A 112 -0.92 13.71 -12.83
C HIS A 112 -1.04 13.24 -11.38
N LEU A 113 -2.22 13.35 -10.76
CA LEU A 113 -2.46 12.87 -9.40
C LEU A 113 -2.34 11.34 -9.31
N THR A 114 -2.81 10.60 -10.31
CA THR A 114 -2.68 9.13 -10.39
C THR A 114 -1.23 8.71 -10.54
N SER A 115 -0.47 9.37 -11.41
CA SER A 115 0.97 9.13 -11.56
C SER A 115 1.73 9.43 -10.26
N THR A 116 1.42 10.56 -9.60
CA THR A 116 2.04 10.98 -8.33
C THR A 116 1.69 10.01 -7.20
N ALA A 117 0.42 9.60 -7.09
CA ALA A 117 -0.03 8.61 -6.12
C ALA A 117 0.65 7.25 -6.34
N GLY A 118 0.86 6.84 -7.60
CA GLY A 118 1.62 5.63 -7.94
C GLY A 118 3.09 5.71 -7.53
N ALA A 119 3.76 6.84 -7.77
CA ALA A 119 5.14 7.04 -7.33
C ALA A 119 5.29 7.07 -5.80
N LEU A 120 4.35 7.74 -5.10
CA LEU A 120 4.30 7.77 -3.64
C LEU A 120 3.99 6.38 -3.06
N ARG A 121 3.15 5.59 -3.72
CA ARG A 121 2.81 4.21 -3.31
C ARG A 121 4.05 3.32 -3.28
N GLU A 122 4.84 3.29 -4.36
CA GLU A 122 6.08 2.52 -4.38
C GLU A 122 7.11 3.04 -3.37
N THR A 123 7.20 4.36 -3.20
CA THR A 123 8.06 4.99 -2.18
C THR A 123 7.65 4.57 -0.76
N PHE A 124 6.35 4.62 -0.44
CA PHE A 124 5.84 4.24 0.88
C PHE A 124 5.92 2.73 1.11
N LYS A 125 5.80 1.91 0.07
CA LYS A 125 5.95 0.46 0.16
C LYS A 125 7.35 0.09 0.67
N GLY A 126 8.39 0.68 0.07
CA GLY A 126 9.79 0.47 0.48
C GLY A 126 10.21 1.23 1.76
N SER A 127 9.50 2.30 2.13
CA SER A 127 9.89 3.16 3.26
C SER A 127 9.71 2.49 4.64
N LEU A 128 10.77 2.55 5.45
CA LEU A 128 10.77 2.14 6.85
C LEU A 128 9.75 2.92 7.71
N THR A 129 9.37 4.14 7.29
CA THR A 129 8.34 4.97 7.94
C THR A 129 6.96 4.27 7.95
N SER A 130 6.68 3.38 7.00
CA SER A 130 5.40 2.63 6.93
C SER A 130 5.22 1.63 8.07
N THR A 131 6.29 1.24 8.75
CA THR A 131 6.24 0.37 9.95
C THR A 131 5.67 1.08 11.19
N GLN A 132 5.72 2.42 11.19
CA GLN A 132 5.14 3.30 12.21
C GLN A 132 3.76 3.82 11.78
N PHE A 133 3.59 4.06 10.48
CA PHE A 133 2.36 4.59 9.89
C PHE A 133 1.80 3.62 8.82
N PRO A 134 1.07 2.57 9.25
CA PRO A 134 0.44 1.61 8.33
C PRO A 134 -0.76 2.23 7.57
N GLY A 135 -1.25 1.53 6.55
CA GLY A 135 -2.44 1.92 5.76
C GLY A 135 -2.21 3.01 4.71
N ARG A 136 -1.01 3.61 4.64
CA ARG A 136 -0.68 4.66 3.64
C ARG A 136 -0.72 4.14 2.20
N VAL A 137 -0.18 2.94 1.97
CA VAL A 137 -0.20 2.27 0.66
C VAL A 137 -1.63 1.91 0.24
N GLU A 138 -2.43 1.35 1.16
CA GLU A 138 -3.84 0.99 0.92
C GLU A 138 -4.70 2.22 0.57
N PHE A 139 -4.48 3.35 1.24
CA PHE A 139 -5.10 4.62 0.90
C PHE A 139 -4.77 5.05 -0.54
N LEU A 140 -3.50 4.99 -0.94
CA LEU A 140 -3.09 5.35 -2.30
C LEU A 140 -3.65 4.35 -3.34
N ASP A 141 -3.65 3.05 -3.05
CA ASP A 141 -4.29 2.02 -3.89
C ASP A 141 -5.78 2.29 -4.09
N THR A 142 -6.48 2.73 -3.05
CA THR A 142 -7.90 3.08 -3.10
C THR A 142 -8.13 4.34 -3.94
N LEU A 143 -7.29 5.36 -3.76
CA LEU A 143 -7.36 6.61 -4.51
C LEU A 143 -7.08 6.39 -6.00
N ILE A 144 -6.06 5.60 -6.34
CA ILE A 144 -5.71 5.23 -7.72
C ILE A 144 -6.87 4.49 -8.39
N LYS A 145 -7.50 3.53 -7.70
CA LYS A 145 -8.69 2.83 -8.21
C LYS A 145 -9.84 3.79 -8.51
N LYS A 146 -10.08 4.77 -7.63
CA LYS A 146 -11.13 5.79 -7.79
C LYS A 146 -10.88 6.68 -9.01
N MET A 147 -9.67 7.22 -9.16
CA MET A 147 -9.27 8.07 -10.29
C MET A 147 -9.22 7.34 -11.64
N ASN A 148 -8.98 6.02 -11.63
CA ASN A 148 -9.07 5.17 -12.82
C ASN A 148 -10.52 4.82 -13.21
N SER A 149 -11.52 5.18 -12.40
CA SER A 149 -12.93 5.02 -12.76
C SER A 149 -13.39 6.16 -13.68
N SER A 150 -14.36 5.89 -14.54
CA SER A 150 -14.92 6.91 -15.44
C SER A 150 -15.95 7.84 -14.76
N THR A 151 -16.32 7.57 -13.51
CA THR A 151 -17.49 8.20 -12.83
C THR A 151 -17.16 8.79 -11.47
N ASP A 152 -16.20 8.24 -10.73
CA ASP A 152 -15.96 8.60 -9.34
C ASP A 152 -14.80 9.58 -9.25
N LEU A 153 -15.05 10.75 -8.66
CA LEU A 153 -14.04 11.79 -8.49
C LEU A 153 -13.42 11.72 -7.10
N PRO A 154 -12.12 11.96 -6.95
CA PRO A 154 -11.52 12.12 -5.64
C PRO A 154 -12.07 13.38 -4.95
N SER A 155 -12.29 13.31 -3.64
CA SER A 155 -12.72 14.46 -2.84
C SER A 155 -11.53 15.37 -2.50
N MET A 156 -11.78 16.61 -2.08
CA MET A 156 -10.70 17.53 -1.72
C MET A 156 -9.87 16.98 -0.56
N GLU A 157 -10.51 16.36 0.43
CA GLU A 157 -9.88 15.75 1.60
C GLU A 157 -8.98 14.57 1.22
N GLU A 158 -9.36 13.78 0.21
CA GLU A 158 -8.51 12.72 -0.33
C GLU A 158 -7.26 13.30 -1.02
N ILE A 159 -7.40 14.41 -1.77
CA ILE A 159 -6.26 15.09 -2.43
C ILE A 159 -5.32 15.70 -1.39
N GLU A 160 -5.86 16.41 -0.39
CA GLU A 160 -5.09 16.99 0.72
C GLU A 160 -4.33 15.92 1.50
N LYS A 161 -4.94 14.75 1.70
CA LYS A 161 -4.29 13.61 2.37
C LYS A 161 -3.08 13.09 1.59
N VAL A 162 -3.06 13.12 0.25
CA VAL A 162 -1.84 12.76 -0.53
C VAL A 162 -0.69 13.72 -0.22
N TRP A 163 -0.95 15.02 -0.25
CA TRP A 163 0.04 16.04 0.10
C TRP A 163 0.53 15.90 1.56
N PHE A 164 -0.40 15.69 2.50
CA PHE A 164 -0.08 15.47 3.91
C PHE A 164 0.82 14.25 4.11
N GLU A 165 0.51 13.11 3.47
CA GLU A 165 1.31 11.89 3.60
C GLU A 165 2.69 12.04 2.98
N MET A 166 2.81 12.75 1.85
CA MET A 166 4.11 13.09 1.26
C MET A 166 4.93 13.98 2.20
N HIS A 167 4.33 15.02 2.79
CA HIS A 167 5.03 15.91 3.72
C HIS A 167 5.40 15.21 5.04
N ARG A 168 4.55 14.27 5.50
CA ARG A 168 4.84 13.38 6.64
C ARG A 168 6.05 12.49 6.33
N GLU A 169 6.10 11.86 5.15
CA GLU A 169 7.25 11.05 4.74
C GLU A 169 8.54 11.87 4.71
N ILE A 170 8.53 13.07 4.10
CA ILE A 170 9.68 13.98 4.08
C ILE A 170 10.13 14.31 5.52
N THR A 171 9.20 14.69 6.39
CA THR A 171 9.51 15.08 7.78
C THR A 171 10.05 13.90 8.59
N GLU A 172 9.46 12.73 8.46
CA GLU A 172 9.82 11.54 9.22
C GLU A 172 11.06 10.83 8.67
N SER A 173 11.39 11.01 7.38
CA SER A 173 12.61 10.45 6.76
C SER A 173 13.92 10.90 7.42
N GLY A 174 13.92 12.09 8.04
CA GLY A 174 15.07 12.64 8.77
C GLY A 174 15.01 12.48 10.29
N ARG A 175 13.98 11.81 10.83
CA ARG A 175 13.74 11.71 12.28
C ARG A 175 14.23 10.39 12.86
N VAL A 176 14.74 10.46 14.09
CA VAL A 176 14.97 9.30 14.96
C VAL A 176 13.78 9.19 15.92
N VAL A 177 13.13 8.03 15.94
CA VAL A 177 11.93 7.80 16.77
C VAL A 177 11.97 6.41 17.41
N LYS A 178 11.47 6.30 18.65
CA LYS A 178 11.22 5.03 19.34
C LYS A 178 9.72 4.77 19.38
N TYR A 179 9.28 3.58 19.02
CA TYR A 179 7.87 3.18 19.01
C TYR A 179 7.76 1.66 19.16
N ASN A 180 6.62 1.18 19.67
CA ASN A 180 6.37 -0.24 19.79
C ASN A 180 5.69 -0.78 18.54
N THR A 181 6.24 -1.86 17.96
CA THR A 181 5.65 -2.57 16.82
C THR A 181 6.02 -4.05 16.83
N LYS A 182 5.36 -4.86 16.00
CA LYS A 182 5.57 -6.31 15.98
C LYS A 182 6.83 -6.68 15.19
N VAL A 183 7.73 -7.44 15.82
CA VAL A 183 8.96 -7.95 15.19
C VAL A 183 8.87 -9.48 15.09
N GLY A 184 8.60 -9.97 13.88
CA GLY A 184 8.50 -11.37 13.53
C GLY A 184 7.52 -12.15 14.42
N THR A 185 8.00 -13.27 14.95
CA THR A 185 7.27 -14.10 15.93
C THR A 185 7.51 -13.69 17.39
N GLN A 186 8.40 -12.74 17.67
CA GLN A 186 8.78 -12.35 19.03
C GLN A 186 7.78 -11.38 19.70
N GLY A 187 6.70 -11.01 19.01
CA GLY A 187 5.65 -10.14 19.55
C GLY A 187 5.95 -8.65 19.35
N SER A 188 5.32 -7.82 20.19
CA SER A 188 5.52 -6.36 20.18
C SER A 188 6.81 -6.00 20.91
N GLN A 189 7.67 -5.19 20.30
CA GLN A 189 8.96 -4.76 20.84
C GLN A 189 9.17 -3.26 20.59
N GLU A 190 10.01 -2.63 21.42
CA GLU A 190 10.47 -1.27 21.16
C GLU A 190 11.47 -1.26 20.00
N VAL A 191 11.08 -0.60 18.91
CA VAL A 191 11.91 -0.39 17.73
C VAL A 191 12.33 1.08 17.66
N VAL A 192 13.61 1.30 17.41
CA VAL A 192 14.19 2.60 17.10
C VAL A 192 14.39 2.69 15.59
N ARG A 193 13.65 3.60 14.94
CA ARG A 193 13.84 3.94 13.52
C ARG A 193 14.78 5.13 13.41
N VAL A 194 15.80 5.00 12.56
CA VAL A 194 16.77 6.06 12.27
C VAL A 194 16.54 6.51 10.82
N GLY A 195 15.63 7.48 10.67
CA GLY A 195 15.21 8.00 9.38
C GLY A 195 14.64 6.92 8.46
N LEU A 196 15.23 6.80 7.27
CA LEU A 196 14.98 5.71 6.30
C LEU A 196 16.13 4.69 6.21
N PHE A 197 17.13 4.79 7.10
CA PHE A 197 18.35 4.00 6.97
C PHE A 197 18.28 2.66 7.70
N ASN A 198 17.91 2.67 8.98
CA ASN A 198 17.97 1.48 9.82
C ASN A 198 16.84 1.43 10.85
N LEU A 199 16.56 0.19 11.26
CA LEU A 199 15.68 -0.16 12.37
C LEU A 199 16.48 -1.01 13.36
N VAL A 200 16.39 -0.68 14.65
CA VAL A 200 17.11 -1.35 15.74
C VAL A 200 16.13 -1.76 16.84
N SER A 201 16.24 -2.97 17.37
CA SER A 201 15.49 -3.46 18.54
C SER A 201 16.37 -4.38 19.38
N ASN A 202 16.41 -4.16 20.69
CA ASN A 202 17.25 -4.89 21.65
C ASN A 202 18.73 -4.98 21.23
N GLY A 203 19.25 -3.89 20.63
CA GLY A 203 20.63 -3.84 20.10
C GLY A 203 20.87 -4.61 18.79
N ASN A 204 19.84 -5.24 18.22
CA ASN A 204 19.91 -5.93 16.93
C ASN A 204 19.36 -5.07 15.80
N TYR A 205 20.00 -5.15 14.65
CA TYR A 205 19.49 -4.60 13.40
C TYR A 205 18.33 -5.46 12.87
N LEU A 206 17.33 -4.79 12.33
CA LEU A 206 16.13 -5.41 11.75
C LEU A 206 16.08 -5.25 10.23
N SER A 207 15.56 -6.25 9.53
CA SER A 207 15.06 -6.16 8.16
C SER A 207 13.59 -5.76 8.15
N TYR A 208 13.21 -5.06 7.08
CA TYR A 208 11.83 -4.76 6.72
C TYR A 208 11.52 -5.41 5.37
N GLU A 209 10.37 -6.07 5.27
CA GLU A 209 9.92 -6.76 4.05
C GLU A 209 8.80 -5.95 3.37
N PRO A 210 9.08 -5.19 2.29
CA PRO A 210 8.14 -4.23 1.69
C PRO A 210 6.82 -4.84 1.20
N ASP A 211 6.82 -6.11 0.79
CA ASP A 211 5.61 -6.79 0.31
C ASP A 211 4.65 -7.21 1.43
N THR A 212 5.17 -7.45 2.64
CA THR A 212 4.35 -7.95 3.76
C THR A 212 4.24 -6.95 4.91
N GLY A 213 5.01 -5.86 4.89
CA GLY A 213 5.09 -4.87 5.96
C GLY A 213 5.75 -5.38 7.26
N ASN A 214 6.26 -6.62 7.26
CA ASN A 214 6.78 -7.25 8.46
C ASN A 214 8.21 -6.78 8.78
N LEU A 215 8.49 -6.71 10.08
CA LEU A 215 9.84 -6.58 10.62
C LEU A 215 10.36 -7.93 11.09
N SER A 216 11.65 -8.17 10.90
CA SER A 216 12.36 -9.37 11.36
C SER A 216 13.77 -9.01 11.82
N VAL A 217 14.31 -9.78 12.77
CA VAL A 217 15.73 -9.65 13.16
C VAL A 217 16.59 -10.21 12.02
N LEU A 218 17.66 -9.52 11.63
CA LEU A 218 18.58 -10.03 10.61
C LEU A 218 19.20 -11.36 11.06
N ALA A 219 19.25 -12.34 10.14
CA ALA A 219 19.74 -13.70 10.43
C ALA A 219 21.22 -13.77 10.82
N ARG A 220 22.02 -12.81 10.38
CA ARG A 220 23.40 -12.56 10.83
C ARG A 220 23.49 -11.07 11.18
N GLN A 221 24.10 -10.76 12.33
CA GLN A 221 24.21 -9.39 12.83
C GLN A 221 25.61 -8.83 12.53
N PRO A 222 25.75 -7.50 12.35
CA PRO A 222 27.05 -6.86 12.26
C PRO A 222 27.69 -6.78 13.66
N GLU A 223 28.46 -7.81 14.04
CA GLU A 223 28.98 -8.00 15.41
C GLU A 223 29.68 -6.74 15.96
N ASP A 224 30.56 -6.11 15.19
CA ASP A 224 31.29 -4.88 15.55
C ASP A 224 30.37 -3.67 15.88
N TYR A 225 29.12 -3.69 15.40
CA TYR A 225 28.18 -2.58 15.49
C TYR A 225 27.02 -2.83 16.47
N GLN A 226 26.77 -4.09 16.90
CA GLN A 226 25.69 -4.41 17.85
C GLN A 226 25.85 -3.68 19.20
N ALA A 227 27.08 -3.57 19.72
CA ALA A 227 27.34 -2.86 20.96
C ALA A 227 26.98 -1.35 20.85
N GLY A 228 27.30 -0.74 19.71
CA GLY A 228 26.89 0.63 19.38
C GLY A 228 25.37 0.77 19.24
N ALA A 229 24.71 -0.18 18.60
CA ALA A 229 23.25 -0.21 18.46
C ALA A 229 22.52 -0.34 19.81
N ALA A 230 23.02 -1.17 20.73
CA ALA A 230 22.48 -1.28 22.10
C ALA A 230 22.70 0.00 22.92
N ALA A 231 23.88 0.62 22.82
CA ALA A 231 24.17 1.91 23.44
C ALA A 231 23.29 3.05 22.88
N PHE A 232 23.07 3.06 21.56
CA PHE A 232 22.20 4.01 20.89
C PHE A 232 20.73 3.86 21.33
N GLN A 233 20.22 2.62 21.42
CA GLN A 233 18.85 2.37 21.88
C GLN A 233 18.64 2.75 23.36
N SER A 234 19.63 2.52 24.22
CA SER A 234 19.55 2.93 25.64
C SER A 234 19.77 4.43 25.87
N SER A 235 20.38 5.14 24.91
CA SER A 235 20.60 6.57 24.97
C SER A 235 19.29 7.38 24.95
N THR A 236 19.29 8.49 25.69
CA THR A 236 18.16 9.44 25.81
C THR A 236 18.50 10.85 25.36
N SER A 237 19.79 11.22 25.26
CA SER A 237 20.25 12.54 24.85
C SER A 237 21.74 12.51 24.45
N GLY A 238 22.18 13.56 23.73
CA GLY A 238 23.56 13.67 23.24
C GLY A 238 23.79 12.97 21.91
N VAL A 239 25.07 12.73 21.58
CA VAL A 239 25.50 12.04 20.35
C VAL A 239 25.94 10.64 20.73
N SER A 240 25.38 9.63 20.07
CA SER A 240 25.75 8.22 20.25
C SER A 240 26.11 7.61 18.89
N PRO A 241 27.26 6.91 18.76
CA PRO A 241 27.67 6.31 17.50
C PRO A 241 26.76 5.14 17.13
N LEU A 242 26.42 5.03 15.85
CA LEU A 242 25.61 3.95 15.30
C LEU A 242 26.14 3.59 13.90
N GLY A 243 26.22 2.30 13.59
CA GLY A 243 26.49 1.84 12.22
C GLY A 243 25.25 2.07 11.36
N ILE A 244 25.41 2.77 10.24
CA ILE A 244 24.31 3.13 9.32
C ILE A 244 24.48 2.38 8.00
N ASP A 245 23.39 1.81 7.48
CA ASP A 245 23.31 1.28 6.12
C ASP A 245 22.91 2.43 5.16
N PRO A 246 23.80 2.91 4.28
CA PRO A 246 23.48 3.98 3.34
C PRO A 246 22.46 3.55 2.26
N THR A 247 22.24 2.25 2.10
CA THR A 247 21.27 1.65 1.16
C THR A 247 19.90 1.37 1.80
N GLY A 248 19.70 1.69 3.08
CA GLY A 248 18.41 1.57 3.76
C GLY A 248 17.21 2.15 3.00
N PRO A 249 17.29 3.39 2.45
CA PRO A 249 16.22 3.98 1.64
C PRO A 249 15.90 3.22 0.34
N ALA A 250 16.80 2.32 -0.09
CA ALA A 250 16.66 1.43 -1.24
C ALA A 250 16.48 -0.04 -0.84
N GLY A 251 16.11 -0.33 0.41
CA GLY A 251 15.80 -1.67 0.91
C GLY A 251 16.91 -2.35 1.73
N GLY A 252 17.96 -1.65 2.16
CA GLY A 252 18.98 -2.21 3.06
C GLY A 252 19.83 -3.31 2.42
N GLY A 253 20.18 -3.12 1.13
CA GLY A 253 20.95 -4.08 0.35
C GLY A 253 22.36 -4.34 0.90
N TYR A 254 22.98 -3.39 1.61
CA TYR A 254 24.32 -3.55 2.18
C TYR A 254 24.33 -4.47 3.41
N LEU A 255 23.42 -4.26 4.38
CA LEU A 255 23.24 -5.20 5.49
C LEU A 255 22.83 -6.59 4.98
N SER A 256 21.97 -6.64 3.96
CA SER A 256 21.59 -7.89 3.29
C SER A 256 22.79 -8.59 2.63
N ALA A 257 23.72 -7.85 2.01
CA ALA A 257 24.96 -8.39 1.46
C ALA A 257 25.97 -8.82 2.54
N LEU A 258 25.98 -8.13 3.69
CA LEU A 258 26.83 -8.49 4.84
C LEU A 258 26.42 -9.83 5.44
N ILE A 259 25.11 -10.11 5.55
CA ILE A 259 24.57 -11.41 5.98
C ILE A 259 25.04 -12.54 5.06
N ASN A 260 25.00 -12.30 3.76
CA ASN A 260 25.38 -13.27 2.72
C ASN A 260 26.91 -13.37 2.51
N SER A 261 27.71 -12.54 3.18
CA SER A 261 29.16 -12.57 3.07
C SER A 261 29.74 -13.74 3.89
N PRO A 262 30.44 -14.70 3.26
CA PRO A 262 30.91 -15.88 3.97
C PRO A 262 32.10 -15.54 4.88
N THR A 263 32.10 -16.10 6.09
CA THR A 263 33.20 -16.03 7.05
C THR A 263 34.48 -16.69 6.51
N ILE A 264 35.62 -16.51 7.19
CA ILE A 264 36.88 -17.14 6.79
C ILE A 264 36.76 -18.67 6.79
N GLU A 265 36.05 -19.25 7.76
CA GLU A 265 35.76 -20.68 7.86
C GLU A 265 34.79 -21.15 6.76
N GLU A 266 33.71 -20.41 6.52
CA GLU A 266 32.78 -20.71 5.41
C GLU A 266 33.49 -20.66 4.04
N ARG A 267 34.38 -19.68 3.82
CA ARG A 267 35.22 -19.57 2.62
C ARG A 267 36.20 -20.74 2.48
N TRP A 268 36.78 -21.21 3.59
CA TRP A 268 37.66 -22.37 3.59
C TRP A 268 36.90 -23.63 3.15
N HIS A 269 35.71 -23.86 3.70
CA HIS A 269 34.83 -24.96 3.28
C HIS A 269 34.32 -24.82 1.83
N GLN A 270 34.04 -23.60 1.36
CA GLN A 270 33.70 -23.33 -0.04
C GLN A 270 34.81 -23.71 -1.02
N GLY A 271 36.08 -23.70 -0.59
CA GLY A 271 37.22 -24.20 -1.36
C GLY A 271 37.18 -25.71 -1.65
N LYS A 272 36.33 -26.47 -0.96
CA LYS A 272 36.14 -27.93 -1.10
C LYS A 272 37.50 -28.67 -1.10
N LEU A 273 37.61 -29.77 -1.87
CA LEU A 273 38.80 -30.61 -1.98
C LEU A 273 40.08 -29.81 -2.26
N VAL A 274 40.02 -28.83 -3.17
CA VAL A 274 41.19 -28.01 -3.55
C VAL A 274 41.65 -27.13 -2.39
N GLY A 275 40.71 -26.48 -1.68
CA GLY A 275 41.00 -25.70 -0.48
C GLY A 275 41.66 -26.53 0.62
N TYR A 276 41.17 -27.74 0.89
CA TYR A 276 41.77 -28.65 1.86
C TYR A 276 43.18 -29.12 1.45
N ILE A 277 43.41 -29.44 0.17
CA ILE A 277 44.74 -29.83 -0.34
C ILE A 277 45.74 -28.69 -0.20
N ILE A 278 45.39 -27.47 -0.61
CA ILE A 278 46.24 -26.28 -0.46
C ILE A 278 46.56 -26.04 1.02
N THR A 279 45.56 -26.17 1.91
CA THR A 279 45.75 -26.02 3.36
C THR A 279 46.72 -27.07 3.91
N GLY A 280 46.57 -28.34 3.50
CA GLY A 280 47.47 -29.43 3.91
C GLY A 280 48.92 -29.20 3.47
N ILE A 281 49.13 -28.75 2.23
CA ILE A 281 50.47 -28.40 1.70
C ILE A 281 51.05 -27.21 2.46
N ALA A 282 50.25 -26.18 2.75
CA ALA A 282 50.68 -25.01 3.51
C ALA A 282 51.10 -25.39 4.95
N VAL A 283 50.31 -26.22 5.64
CA VAL A 283 50.65 -26.73 6.98
C VAL A 283 51.94 -27.57 6.94
N PHE A 284 52.10 -28.45 5.95
CA PHE A 284 53.33 -29.24 5.79
C PHE A 284 54.56 -28.35 5.53
N GLY A 285 54.43 -27.34 4.67
CA GLY A 285 55.49 -26.37 4.39
C GLY A 285 55.87 -25.55 5.64
N ILE A 286 54.90 -25.11 6.43
CA ILE A 286 55.13 -24.41 7.71
C ILE A 286 55.84 -25.32 8.71
N LEU A 287 55.44 -26.59 8.84
CA LEU A 287 56.10 -27.56 9.72
C LEU A 287 57.56 -27.83 9.30
N LEU A 288 57.81 -27.98 8.00
CA LEU A 288 59.16 -28.14 7.44
C LEU A 288 60.01 -26.88 7.69
N ALA A 289 59.45 -25.69 7.50
CA ALA A 289 60.12 -24.42 7.77
C ALA A 289 60.46 -24.24 9.26
N ILE A 290 59.54 -24.56 10.19
CA ILE A 290 59.79 -24.53 11.64
C ILE A 290 60.89 -25.52 12.02
N TRP A 291 60.83 -26.76 11.52
CA TRP A 291 61.86 -27.76 11.77
C TRP A 291 63.22 -27.32 11.24
N ARG A 292 63.29 -26.79 10.02
CA ARG A 292 64.52 -26.21 9.44
C ARG A 292 65.05 -25.04 10.24
N PHE A 293 64.18 -24.15 10.69
CA PHE A 293 64.56 -23.01 11.52
C PHE A 293 65.20 -23.47 12.84
N ILE A 294 64.66 -24.49 13.51
CA ILE A 294 65.23 -25.07 14.73
C ILE A 294 66.59 -25.72 14.45
N VAL A 295 66.71 -26.52 13.38
CA VAL A 295 67.96 -27.19 12.99
C VAL A 295 69.06 -26.18 12.67
N LEU A 296 68.77 -25.19 11.83
CA LEU A 296 69.73 -24.15 11.44
C LEU A 296 70.11 -23.24 12.61
N SER A 297 69.16 -22.87 13.47
CA SER A 297 69.44 -22.13 14.70
C SER A 297 70.35 -22.92 15.65
N GLY A 298 70.11 -24.23 15.79
CA GLY A 298 70.97 -25.12 16.58
C GLY A 298 72.38 -25.28 16.01
N ILE A 299 72.53 -25.36 14.69
CA ILE A 299 73.84 -25.37 14.01
C ILE A 299 74.55 -24.03 14.22
N SER A 300 73.86 -22.91 14.01
CA SER A 300 74.39 -21.55 14.21
C SER A 300 74.87 -21.34 15.66
N ALA A 301 74.08 -21.75 16.65
CA ALA A 301 74.47 -21.70 18.06
C ALA A 301 75.73 -22.54 18.36
N LYS A 302 75.85 -23.74 17.77
CA LYS A 302 77.03 -24.60 17.92
C LYS A 302 78.28 -24.01 17.24
N VAL A 303 78.14 -23.40 16.06
CA VAL A 303 79.24 -22.71 15.36
C VAL A 303 79.70 -21.48 16.16
N ASN A 304 78.76 -20.68 16.66
CA ASN A 304 79.06 -19.53 17.54
C ASN A 304 79.72 -19.94 18.86
N LYS A 305 79.43 -21.14 19.38
CA LYS A 305 80.14 -21.71 20.53
C LYS A 305 81.57 -22.15 20.15
N GLN A 306 81.76 -22.76 18.97
CA GLN A 306 83.07 -23.19 18.49
C GLN A 306 84.02 -22.01 18.25
N LEU A 307 83.52 -20.89 17.70
CA LEU A 307 84.29 -19.64 17.52
C LEU A 307 84.85 -19.07 18.84
N LYS A 308 84.27 -19.44 19.99
CA LYS A 308 84.68 -18.99 21.32
C LYS A 308 85.47 -20.05 22.11
N SER A 309 85.68 -21.23 21.53
CA SER A 309 86.37 -22.37 22.16
C SER A 309 87.75 -22.56 21.54
N LYS A 310 88.77 -22.83 22.38
CA LYS A 310 90.08 -23.27 21.91
C LYS A 310 90.14 -24.76 21.60
N GLU A 311 89.25 -25.57 22.18
CA GLU A 311 89.14 -27.00 21.89
C GLU A 311 88.23 -27.23 20.68
N LEU A 312 88.70 -28.06 19.73
CA LEU A 312 87.97 -28.43 18.53
C LEU A 312 86.97 -29.55 18.80
N SER A 313 85.72 -29.37 18.37
CA SER A 313 84.66 -30.36 18.53
C SER A 313 84.03 -30.73 17.19
N ASN A 314 84.13 -32.01 16.82
CA ASN A 314 83.54 -32.57 15.60
C ASN A 314 81.99 -32.54 15.57
N ASN A 315 81.32 -32.11 16.65
CA ASN A 315 79.85 -32.01 16.74
C ASN A 315 79.23 -30.80 16.02
N ASN A 316 80.03 -29.97 15.33
CA ASN A 316 79.55 -28.82 14.54
C ASN A 316 80.37 -28.65 13.24
N PRO A 317 79.81 -28.03 12.18
CA PRO A 317 80.49 -27.92 10.88
C PRO A 317 81.83 -27.18 10.95
N LEU A 318 81.89 -26.06 11.70
CA LEU A 318 83.12 -25.28 11.85
C LEU A 318 84.23 -26.11 12.52
N GLY A 319 83.90 -26.84 13.59
CA GLY A 319 84.86 -27.70 14.28
C GLY A 319 85.41 -28.83 13.41
N ARG A 320 84.60 -29.37 12.47
CA ARG A 320 85.05 -30.37 11.49
C ARG A 320 85.92 -29.80 10.37
N VAL A 321 85.67 -28.57 9.94
CA VAL A 321 86.53 -27.86 8.98
C VAL A 321 87.87 -27.49 9.63
N LEU A 322 87.85 -27.02 10.88
CA LEU A 322 89.07 -26.69 11.62
C LEU A 322 89.90 -27.92 11.99
N SER A 323 89.29 -29.05 12.34
CA SER A 323 90.04 -30.30 12.61
C SER A 323 90.64 -30.92 11.34
N ALA A 324 90.00 -30.74 10.18
CA ALA A 324 90.60 -31.08 8.89
C ALA A 324 91.80 -30.17 8.53
N ALA A 325 91.78 -28.89 8.95
CA ALA A 325 92.92 -27.99 8.79
C ALA A 325 94.09 -28.36 9.73
N GLU A 326 93.80 -28.66 11.01
CA GLU A 326 94.82 -29.07 11.99
C GLU A 326 95.51 -30.39 11.58
N ALA A 327 94.75 -31.36 11.05
CA ALA A 327 95.29 -32.62 10.53
C ALA A 327 96.27 -32.45 9.35
N HIS A 328 96.29 -31.28 8.69
CA HIS A 328 97.17 -30.95 7.56
C HIS A 328 98.04 -29.71 7.82
N HIS A 329 98.23 -29.30 9.08
CA HIS A 329 98.97 -28.08 9.45
C HIS A 329 100.42 -28.00 8.94
N ASN A 330 101.04 -29.14 8.57
CA ASN A 330 102.43 -29.20 8.09
C ASN A 330 102.56 -29.25 6.55
N THR A 331 101.48 -29.03 5.78
CA THR A 331 101.55 -28.92 4.31
C THR A 331 101.62 -27.48 3.84
N ASP A 332 102.03 -27.28 2.59
CA ASP A 332 102.08 -25.96 1.95
C ASP A 332 100.71 -25.25 1.93
N ILE A 333 100.73 -23.91 1.89
CA ILE A 333 99.56 -23.05 2.08
C ILE A 333 98.50 -23.34 1.02
N GLU A 334 98.89 -23.51 -0.25
CA GLU A 334 97.95 -23.86 -1.34
C GLU A 334 97.24 -25.20 -1.09
N THR A 335 97.94 -26.17 -0.49
CA THR A 335 97.38 -27.48 -0.13
C THR A 335 96.40 -27.37 1.04
N LEU A 336 96.73 -26.53 2.04
CA LEU A 336 95.87 -26.27 3.18
C LEU A 336 94.57 -25.56 2.77
N GLU A 337 94.65 -24.54 1.90
CA GLU A 337 93.49 -23.83 1.35
C GLU A 337 92.59 -24.77 0.53
N LEU A 338 93.17 -25.61 -0.32
CA LEU A 338 92.44 -26.59 -1.13
C LEU A 338 91.66 -27.58 -0.24
N ARG A 339 92.28 -28.10 0.82
CA ARG A 339 91.64 -29.03 1.78
C ARG A 339 90.58 -28.35 2.64
N LEU A 340 90.78 -27.09 3.03
CA LEU A 340 89.77 -26.30 3.73
C LEU A 340 88.53 -26.09 2.84
N GLY A 341 88.76 -25.76 1.56
CA GLY A 341 87.71 -25.65 0.54
C GLY A 341 86.93 -26.94 0.35
N GLU A 342 87.62 -28.08 0.25
CA GLU A 342 87.02 -29.41 0.17
C GLU A 342 86.16 -29.74 1.40
N ALA A 343 86.67 -29.47 2.61
CA ALA A 343 85.92 -29.68 3.86
C ALA A 343 84.65 -28.80 3.94
N ILE A 344 84.74 -27.53 3.52
CA ILE A 344 83.58 -26.62 3.44
C ILE A 344 82.55 -27.12 2.41
N LEU A 345 83.01 -27.59 1.25
CA LEU A 345 82.13 -28.17 0.21
C LEU A 345 81.45 -29.46 0.68
N LYS A 346 82.10 -30.26 1.53
CA LYS A 346 81.53 -31.48 2.12
C LYS A 346 80.41 -31.20 3.12
N GLU A 347 80.46 -30.07 3.84
CA GLU A 347 79.47 -29.67 4.84
C GLU A 347 78.24 -28.95 4.26
N LYS A 348 78.41 -28.15 3.18
CA LYS A 348 77.32 -27.38 2.54
C LYS A 348 76.06 -28.22 2.20
N PRO A 349 76.16 -29.45 1.64
CA PRO A 349 74.98 -30.26 1.30
C PRO A 349 74.12 -30.65 2.51
N ALA A 350 74.70 -30.82 3.70
CA ALA A 350 73.93 -31.16 4.90
C ALA A 350 73.09 -29.97 5.42
N ILE A 351 73.59 -28.76 5.20
CA ILE A 351 72.94 -27.49 5.56
C ILE A 351 71.83 -27.14 4.54
N ASN A 352 72.09 -27.38 3.24
CA ASN A 352 71.22 -26.97 2.14
C ASN A 352 70.18 -28.02 1.69
N LYS A 353 70.27 -29.28 2.12
CA LYS A 353 69.12 -30.20 2.04
C LYS A 353 67.99 -29.64 2.91
N GLY A 354 66.74 -29.70 2.46
CA GLY A 354 65.59 -29.22 3.23
C GLY A 354 64.39 -28.92 2.34
#